data_AF-A0A939QP72-F1
#
_entry.id   AF-A0A939QP72-F1
#
_cell.length_a   1.000
_cell.length_b   1.000
_cell.length_c   1.000
_cell.angle_alpha   90.00
_cell.angle_beta   90.00
_cell.angle_gamma   90.00
#
_symmetry.space_group_name_H-M   'P 1'
#
loop_
_entity.id
_entity.type
_entity.pdbx_description
1 polymer ?
#
loop_
_entity_poly.entity_id
_entity_poly.type
_entity_poly.pdbx_seq_one_letter_code
_entity_poly.pdbx_strand_id
1 'polypeptide(L)'
;MTDPRQEAARYLAERGLEREEGEERAEREESTPTWSTPEERAAIVEQAIQQAIRRGDFDGLPGAGKPLTGLAASSDPDWWIRRKIESENLRGLGPPALALRVEDAELEERLDRLGREQDVRETLEDFNRRVKRARLQLLGGPPVVTKTRDVEVELVAWRERREQRARERAAAVEPEPPRRSWFRRRSGREDTPRGEASEAEG
;
A
#
# COMPACT_ATOMS: atom_id res chain seq x y z
N MET A 1 -40.43 -44.64 -7.58
CA MET A 1 -39.76 -44.86 -6.28
C MET A 1 -38.41 -45.47 -6.57
N THR A 2 -37.33 -44.78 -6.20
CA THR A 2 -35.96 -45.28 -6.40
C THR A 2 -35.75 -46.52 -5.54
N ASP A 3 -35.21 -47.59 -6.13
CA ASP A 3 -34.97 -48.85 -5.41
C ASP A 3 -33.86 -48.63 -4.36
N PRO A 4 -34.14 -48.83 -3.06
CA PRO A 4 -33.17 -48.60 -1.99
C PRO A 4 -31.90 -49.46 -2.13
N ARG A 5 -31.96 -50.58 -2.86
CA ARG A 5 -30.76 -51.40 -3.14
C ARG A 5 -29.82 -50.74 -4.13
N GLN A 6 -30.35 -50.01 -5.10
CA GLN A 6 -29.54 -49.28 -6.08
C GLN A 6 -28.88 -48.06 -5.45
N GLU A 7 -29.57 -47.40 -4.53
CA GLU A 7 -29.02 -46.27 -3.77
C GLU A 7 -27.91 -46.72 -2.82
N ALA A 8 -28.10 -47.84 -2.12
CA ALA A 8 -27.06 -48.44 -1.29
C ALA A 8 -25.83 -48.87 -2.11
N ALA A 9 -26.03 -49.41 -3.33
CA ALA A 9 -24.93 -49.78 -4.22
C ALA A 9 -24.15 -48.55 -4.72
N ARG A 10 -24.83 -47.44 -5.02
CA ARG A 10 -24.20 -46.17 -5.40
C ARG A 10 -23.40 -45.57 -4.26
N TYR A 11 -23.97 -45.55 -3.05
CA TYR A 11 -23.30 -45.04 -1.87
C TYR A 11 -22.02 -45.83 -1.53
N LEU A 12 -22.05 -47.15 -1.67
CA LEU A 12 -20.86 -47.99 -1.46
C LEU A 12 -19.79 -47.78 -2.55
N ALA A 13 -20.20 -47.54 -3.80
CA ALA A 13 -19.28 -47.25 -4.90
C ALA A 13 -18.64 -45.87 -4.75
N GLU A 14 -19.44 -44.84 -4.41
CA GLU A 14 -18.98 -43.47 -4.16
C GLU A 14 -17.97 -43.43 -3.00
N ARG A 15 -18.26 -44.14 -1.90
CA ARG A 15 -17.34 -44.25 -0.76
C ARG A 15 -16.07 -45.05 -1.07
N GLY A 16 -16.14 -45.99 -2.02
CA GLY A 16 -14.97 -46.72 -2.52
C GLY A 16 -14.02 -45.81 -3.31
N LEU A 17 -14.58 -45.00 -4.21
CA LEU A 17 -13.85 -44.02 -5.02
C LEU A 17 -13.22 -42.93 -4.14
N GLU A 18 -13.95 -42.41 -3.15
CA GLU A 18 -13.40 -41.42 -2.19
C GLU A 18 -12.20 -41.98 -1.41
N ARG A 19 -12.19 -43.28 -1.14
CA ARG A 19 -11.09 -43.96 -0.45
C ARG A 19 -9.89 -44.15 -1.37
N GLU A 20 -10.11 -44.58 -2.59
CA GLU A 20 -9.06 -44.73 -3.62
C GLU A 20 -8.44 -43.37 -3.97
N GLU A 21 -9.25 -42.31 -4.13
CA GLU A 21 -8.76 -40.94 -4.34
C GLU A 21 -7.99 -40.41 -3.14
N GLY A 22 -8.41 -40.76 -1.91
CA GLY A 22 -7.68 -40.44 -0.69
C GLY A 22 -6.33 -41.17 -0.59
N GLU A 23 -6.29 -42.45 -0.98
CA GLU A 23 -5.09 -43.29 -1.02
C GLU A 23 -4.11 -42.81 -2.09
N GLU A 24 -4.57 -42.50 -3.32
CA GLU A 24 -3.73 -41.91 -4.38
C GLU A 24 -3.19 -40.53 -3.98
N ARG A 25 -3.99 -39.72 -3.29
CA ARG A 25 -3.55 -38.39 -2.85
C ARG A 25 -2.51 -38.49 -1.73
N ALA A 26 -2.64 -39.46 -0.83
CA ALA A 26 -1.64 -39.77 0.19
C ALA A 26 -0.34 -40.30 -0.43
N GLU A 27 -0.41 -41.20 -1.41
CA GLU A 27 0.77 -41.68 -2.15
C GLU A 27 1.49 -40.55 -2.92
N ARG A 28 0.73 -39.61 -3.51
CA ARG A 28 1.30 -38.42 -4.17
C ARG A 28 1.94 -37.45 -3.18
N GLU A 29 1.40 -37.31 -1.97
CA GLU A 29 2.00 -36.50 -0.89
C GLU A 29 3.27 -37.17 -0.33
N GLU A 30 3.28 -38.49 -0.15
CA GLU A 30 4.46 -39.28 0.24
C GLU A 30 5.56 -39.29 -0.84
N SER A 31 5.19 -39.12 -2.12
CA SER A 31 6.13 -39.03 -3.25
C SER A 31 6.82 -37.67 -3.38
N THR A 32 6.51 -36.69 -2.52
CA THR A 32 7.33 -35.47 -2.45
C THR A 32 8.69 -35.83 -1.84
N PRO A 33 9.83 -35.66 -2.55
CA PRO A 33 11.13 -36.03 -2.02
C PRO A 33 11.45 -35.09 -0.85
N THR A 34 11.16 -35.54 0.37
CA THR A 34 11.59 -34.84 1.57
C THR A 34 13.07 -35.12 1.72
N TRP A 35 13.91 -34.20 1.24
CA TRP A 35 15.37 -34.29 1.35
C TRP A 35 15.77 -34.37 2.82
N SER A 36 16.02 -35.60 3.27
CA SER A 36 15.95 -35.95 4.68
C SER A 36 17.23 -35.57 5.42
N THR A 37 18.39 -35.57 4.75
CA THR A 37 19.68 -35.28 5.37
C THR A 37 20.28 -33.94 4.92
N PRO A 38 21.02 -33.23 5.81
CA PRO A 38 21.80 -32.04 5.44
C PRO A 38 22.77 -32.29 4.27
N GLU A 39 23.35 -33.48 4.19
CA GLU A 39 24.31 -33.88 3.17
C GLU A 39 23.65 -34.02 1.79
N GLU A 40 22.47 -34.64 1.70
CA GLU A 40 21.69 -34.72 0.47
C GLU A 40 21.31 -33.33 -0.05
N ARG A 41 20.88 -32.44 0.84
CA ARG A 41 20.55 -31.05 0.46
C ARG A 41 21.77 -30.31 -0.06
N ALA A 42 22.92 -30.45 0.60
CA ALA A 42 24.16 -29.83 0.15
C ALA A 42 24.58 -30.33 -1.24
N ALA A 43 24.49 -31.65 -1.49
CA ALA A 43 24.82 -32.24 -2.77
C ALA A 43 23.91 -31.74 -3.91
N ILE A 44 22.60 -31.63 -3.65
CA ILE A 44 21.64 -31.11 -4.63
C ILE A 44 21.89 -29.62 -4.91
N VAL A 45 22.12 -28.82 -3.88
CA VAL A 45 22.45 -27.40 -4.01
C VAL A 45 23.75 -27.21 -4.80
N GLU A 46 24.80 -27.97 -4.50
CA GLU A 46 26.06 -27.94 -5.23
C GLU A 46 25.85 -28.29 -6.70
N GLN A 47 25.11 -29.37 -6.99
CA GLN A 47 24.80 -29.75 -8.37
C GLN A 47 24.04 -28.64 -9.12
N ALA A 48 23.09 -27.97 -8.46
CA ALA A 48 22.36 -26.84 -9.04
C ALA A 48 23.28 -25.64 -9.32
N ILE A 49 24.19 -25.31 -8.40
CA ILE A 49 25.19 -24.26 -8.57
C ILE A 49 26.10 -24.56 -9.77
N GLN A 50 26.64 -25.78 -9.85
CA GLN A 50 27.53 -26.19 -10.96
C GLN A 50 26.83 -26.19 -12.32
N GLN A 51 25.53 -26.51 -12.36
CA GLN A 51 24.74 -26.37 -13.58
C GLN A 51 24.54 -24.90 -13.98
N ALA A 52 24.25 -24.02 -13.01
CA ALA A 52 24.09 -22.58 -13.25
C ALA A 52 25.40 -21.91 -13.71
N ILE A 53 26.54 -22.28 -13.12
CA ILE A 53 27.87 -21.85 -13.58
C ILE A 53 28.10 -22.27 -15.03
N ARG A 54 27.85 -23.54 -15.39
CA ARG A 54 28.03 -24.03 -16.76
C ARG A 54 27.14 -23.35 -17.79
N ARG A 55 25.95 -22.89 -17.39
CA ARG A 55 25.06 -22.12 -18.26
C ARG A 55 25.48 -20.65 -18.40
N GLY A 56 26.43 -20.18 -17.60
CA GLY A 56 26.80 -18.78 -17.56
C GLY A 56 25.76 -17.90 -16.85
N ASP A 57 24.90 -18.48 -15.99
CA ASP A 57 23.87 -17.72 -15.26
C ASP A 57 24.50 -16.66 -14.30
N PHE A 58 25.80 -16.82 -13.98
CA PHE A 58 26.59 -15.88 -13.18
C PHE A 58 27.48 -14.94 -14.03
N ASP A 59 27.45 -15.04 -15.35
CA ASP A 59 28.24 -14.17 -16.23
C ASP A 59 27.55 -12.80 -16.41
N GLY A 60 28.35 -11.73 -16.49
CA GLY A 60 27.83 -10.38 -16.74
C GLY A 60 27.02 -9.76 -15.58
N LEU A 61 27.12 -10.32 -14.36
CA LEU A 61 26.41 -9.78 -13.21
C LEU A 61 26.78 -8.30 -12.94
N PRO A 62 25.81 -7.47 -12.50
CA PRO A 62 26.08 -6.10 -12.10
C PRO A 62 27.14 -6.05 -10.99
N GLY A 63 28.33 -5.53 -11.32
CA GLY A 63 29.46 -5.44 -10.39
C GLY A 63 30.52 -6.53 -10.55
N ALA A 64 30.34 -7.50 -11.46
CA ALA A 64 31.37 -8.48 -11.78
C ALA A 64 32.69 -7.81 -12.19
N GLY A 65 33.78 -8.16 -11.51
CA GLY A 65 35.12 -7.60 -11.74
C GLY A 65 35.32 -6.13 -11.33
N LYS A 66 34.27 -5.44 -10.86
CA LYS A 66 34.39 -4.06 -10.37
C LYS A 66 34.82 -4.04 -8.91
N PRO A 67 35.65 -3.08 -8.49
CA PRO A 67 35.99 -2.94 -7.07
C PRO A 67 34.71 -2.70 -6.25
N LEU A 68 34.64 -3.35 -5.09
CA LEU A 68 33.56 -3.14 -4.14
C LEU A 68 33.58 -1.67 -3.66
N THR A 69 32.57 -0.91 -4.06
CA THR A 69 32.41 0.49 -3.68
C THR A 69 32.03 0.59 -2.20
N GLY A 70 32.67 1.52 -1.46
CA GLY A 70 32.32 1.83 -0.06
C GLY A 70 33.13 1.11 1.02
N LEU A 71 34.03 0.18 0.66
CA LEU A 71 34.91 -0.51 1.61
C LEU A 71 36.11 0.32 2.08
N ALA A 72 36.58 1.27 1.27
CA ALA A 72 37.82 2.01 1.55
C ALA A 72 37.70 3.06 2.67
N ALA A 73 36.46 3.46 3.04
CA ALA A 73 36.23 4.60 3.92
C ALA A 73 35.89 4.22 5.38
N SER A 74 35.52 2.97 5.66
CA SER A 74 35.17 2.55 7.02
C SER A 74 35.60 1.12 7.30
N SER A 75 36.40 0.93 8.35
CA SER A 75 36.66 -0.38 8.97
C SER A 75 35.44 -0.86 9.76
N ASP A 76 34.29 -0.88 9.11
CA ASP A 76 33.01 -1.19 9.73
C ASP A 76 32.61 -2.61 9.33
N PRO A 77 32.51 -3.56 10.28
CA PRO A 77 32.09 -4.93 9.97
C PRO A 77 30.65 -5.01 9.43
N ASP A 78 29.81 -4.00 9.70
CA ASP A 78 28.40 -3.96 9.32
C ASP A 78 28.14 -3.14 8.03
N TRP A 79 29.18 -2.81 7.27
CA TRP A 79 29.09 -2.01 6.04
C TRP A 79 28.08 -2.58 5.03
N TRP A 80 28.00 -3.90 4.93
CA TRP A 80 27.10 -4.59 4.01
C TRP A 80 25.64 -4.51 4.49
N ILE A 81 25.40 -4.48 5.81
CA ILE A 81 24.06 -4.34 6.40
C ILE A 81 23.49 -2.97 6.04
N ARG A 82 24.28 -1.90 6.22
CA ARG A 82 23.86 -0.54 5.83
C ARG A 82 23.55 -0.44 4.34
N ARG A 83 24.43 -0.99 3.50
CA ARG A 83 24.23 -1.02 2.05
C ARG A 83 22.96 -1.79 1.68
N LYS A 84 22.65 -2.89 2.38
CA LYS A 84 21.45 -3.69 2.14
C LYS A 84 20.19 -2.93 2.54
N ILE A 85 20.18 -2.34 3.73
CA ILE A 85 19.09 -1.49 4.22
C ILE A 85 18.81 -0.35 3.23
N GLU A 86 19.85 0.32 2.74
CA GLU A 86 19.72 1.39 1.75
C GLU A 86 19.19 0.86 0.41
N SER A 87 19.75 -0.23 -0.11
CA SER A 87 19.36 -0.81 -1.41
C SER A 87 17.92 -1.31 -1.46
N GLU A 88 17.40 -1.82 -0.33
CA GLU A 88 16.04 -2.36 -0.23
C GLU A 88 15.07 -1.37 0.43
N ASN A 89 15.53 -0.16 0.77
CA ASN A 89 14.76 0.86 1.47
C ASN A 89 14.05 0.28 2.71
N LEU A 90 14.77 -0.53 3.49
CA LEU A 90 14.21 -1.20 4.66
C LEU A 90 13.96 -0.17 5.77
N ARG A 91 12.70 -0.02 6.17
CA ARG A 91 12.27 0.91 7.22
C ARG A 91 11.89 0.16 8.49
N GLY A 92 11.98 0.83 9.64
CA GLY A 92 11.60 0.25 10.94
C GLY A 92 12.59 -0.77 11.51
N LEU A 93 13.73 -0.99 10.85
CA LEU A 93 14.83 -1.81 11.35
C LEU A 93 15.72 -0.97 12.27
N GLY A 94 15.33 -0.82 13.52
CA GLY A 94 16.14 -0.12 14.50
C GLY A 94 15.57 -0.18 15.90
N PRO A 95 16.38 0.14 16.93
CA PRO A 95 15.88 0.33 18.28
C PRO A 95 14.66 1.26 18.29
N PRO A 96 13.66 1.01 19.16
CA PRO A 96 12.42 1.81 19.20
C PRO A 96 12.67 3.33 19.27
N ALA A 97 13.75 3.75 19.94
CA ALA A 97 14.16 5.14 20.02
C ALA A 97 14.43 5.79 18.65
N LEU A 98 15.08 5.08 17.72
CA LEU A 98 15.35 5.61 16.38
C LEU A 98 14.11 5.56 15.50
N ALA A 99 13.34 4.47 15.56
CA ALA A 99 12.09 4.34 14.81
C ALA A 99 11.11 5.47 15.14
N LEU A 100 10.94 5.81 16.42
CA LEU A 100 10.09 6.92 16.86
C LEU A 100 10.58 8.29 16.39
N ARG A 101 11.90 8.50 16.21
CA ARG A 101 12.42 9.76 15.65
C ARG A 101 12.12 9.90 14.17
N VAL A 102 12.26 8.82 13.41
CA VAL A 102 11.88 8.80 11.99
C VAL A 102 10.39 9.06 11.85
N GLU A 103 9.58 8.38 12.65
CA GLU A 103 8.14 8.58 12.64
C GLU A 103 7.73 10.00 13.04
N ASP A 104 8.36 10.59 14.06
CA ASP A 104 8.11 11.99 14.45
C ASP A 104 8.42 12.98 13.31
N ALA A 105 9.46 12.70 12.51
CA ALA A 105 9.82 13.51 11.34
C ALA A 105 8.84 13.34 10.18
N GLU A 106 8.28 12.14 10.00
CA GLU A 106 7.29 11.84 8.94
C GLU A 106 5.84 12.12 9.38
N LEU A 107 5.62 12.48 10.65
CA LEU A 107 4.28 12.54 11.26
C LEU A 107 3.41 13.58 10.57
N GLU A 108 3.90 14.80 10.34
CA GLU A 108 3.12 15.87 9.71
C GLU A 108 2.63 15.46 8.31
N GLU A 109 3.50 14.88 7.50
CA GLU A 109 3.16 14.39 6.16
C GLU A 109 2.13 13.25 6.25
N ARG A 110 2.24 12.38 7.25
CA ARG A 110 1.27 11.31 7.50
C ARG A 110 -0.11 11.87 7.85
N LEU A 111 -0.19 12.84 8.75
CA LEU A 111 -1.45 13.47 9.15
C LEU A 111 -2.11 14.21 7.98
N ASP A 112 -1.31 14.81 7.10
CA ASP A 112 -1.80 15.52 5.91
C ASP A 112 -2.48 14.59 4.88
N ARG A 113 -2.16 13.29 4.88
CA ARG A 113 -2.84 12.29 4.05
C ARG A 113 -4.18 11.84 4.63
N LEU A 114 -4.43 12.07 5.93
CA LEU A 114 -5.68 11.69 6.59
C LEU A 114 -6.79 12.69 6.29
N GLY A 115 -8.01 12.16 6.09
CA GLY A 115 -9.18 12.95 5.71
C GLY A 115 -10.11 13.31 6.87
N ARG A 116 -10.11 12.53 7.96
CA ARG A 116 -11.03 12.69 9.08
C ARG A 116 -10.25 13.12 10.33
N GLU A 117 -10.83 14.03 11.10
CA GLU A 117 -10.24 14.50 12.35
C GLU A 117 -10.02 13.36 13.35
N GLN A 118 -10.97 12.41 13.41
CA GLN A 118 -10.88 11.26 14.30
C GLN A 118 -9.64 10.39 14.01
N ASP A 119 -9.34 10.15 12.72
CA ASP A 119 -8.16 9.36 12.32
C ASP A 119 -6.86 10.07 12.74
N VAL A 120 -6.82 11.41 12.64
CA VAL A 120 -5.68 12.24 13.07
C VAL A 120 -5.49 12.13 14.58
N ARG A 121 -6.57 12.25 15.35
CA ARG A 121 -6.58 12.09 16.81
C ARG A 121 -6.05 10.71 17.23
N GLU A 122 -6.59 9.64 16.63
CA GLU A 122 -6.18 8.27 16.93
C GLU A 122 -4.69 8.02 16.60
N THR A 123 -4.22 8.55 15.47
CA THR A 123 -2.82 8.44 15.05
C THR A 123 -1.89 9.13 16.05
N LEU A 124 -2.23 10.34 16.49
CA LEU A 124 -1.46 11.11 17.47
C LEU A 124 -1.44 10.45 18.84
N GLU A 125 -2.59 9.92 19.29
CA GLU A 125 -2.71 9.20 20.56
C GLU A 125 -1.90 7.91 20.55
N ASP A 126 -1.94 7.15 19.46
CA ASP A 126 -1.13 5.94 19.30
C ASP A 126 0.37 6.26 19.31
N PHE A 127 0.80 7.27 18.54
CA PHE A 127 2.19 7.73 18.56
C PHE A 127 2.64 8.09 19.97
N ASN A 128 1.85 8.90 20.69
CA ASN A 128 2.14 9.29 22.07
C ASN A 128 2.20 8.09 23.03
N ARG A 129 1.32 7.10 22.85
CA ARG A 129 1.31 5.85 23.62
C ARG A 129 2.60 5.06 23.41
N ARG A 130 3.06 4.96 22.16
CA ARG A 130 4.32 4.27 21.81
C ARG A 130 5.55 5.00 22.34
N VAL A 131 5.58 6.34 22.26
CA VAL A 131 6.64 7.16 22.89
C VAL A 131 6.70 6.92 24.41
N LYS A 132 5.55 6.95 25.10
CA LYS A 132 5.48 6.68 26.54
C LYS A 132 5.94 5.25 26.87
N ARG A 133 5.45 4.24 26.15
CA ARG A 133 5.86 2.84 26.35
C ARG A 133 7.37 2.65 26.15
N ALA A 134 7.93 3.27 25.10
CA ALA A 134 9.36 3.17 24.82
C ALA A 134 10.21 3.84 25.92
N ARG A 135 9.74 4.92 26.54
CA ARG A 135 10.40 5.54 27.71
C ARG A 135 10.29 4.71 28.98
N LEU A 136 9.18 4.00 29.16
CA LEU A 136 8.91 3.17 30.33
C LEU A 136 9.60 1.80 30.27
N GLN A 137 10.22 1.44 29.14
CA GLN A 137 10.90 0.16 29.02
C GLN A 137 12.12 0.09 29.96
N LEU A 138 12.28 -1.03 30.67
CA LEU A 138 13.43 -1.31 31.53
C LEU A 138 14.48 -2.20 30.86
N LEU A 139 14.33 -2.46 29.55
CA LEU A 139 15.16 -3.38 28.77
C LEU A 139 16.55 -2.80 28.39
N GLY A 140 16.93 -1.66 28.97
CA GLY A 140 18.14 -0.94 28.59
C GLY A 140 18.08 -0.37 27.16
N GLY A 141 19.16 0.27 26.73
CA GLY A 141 19.32 0.85 25.40
C GLY A 141 19.39 2.39 25.38
N PRO A 142 19.67 2.98 24.20
CA PRO A 142 19.77 4.43 24.05
C PRO A 142 18.50 5.15 24.50
N PRO A 143 18.62 6.30 25.19
CA PRO A 143 17.46 6.99 25.75
C PRO A 143 16.48 7.45 24.66
N VAL A 144 15.18 7.31 24.92
CA VAL A 144 14.12 7.79 24.03
C VAL A 144 13.90 9.28 24.24
N VAL A 145 14.51 10.08 23.37
CA VAL A 145 14.47 11.56 23.39
C VAL A 145 13.34 12.17 22.54
N THR A 146 12.57 11.36 21.80
CA THR A 146 11.42 11.82 21.00
C THR A 146 10.34 12.42 21.90
N LYS A 147 9.83 13.61 21.56
CA LYS A 147 8.79 14.31 22.33
C LYS A 147 7.40 13.75 22.02
N THR A 148 6.49 13.84 22.99
CA THR A 148 5.05 13.62 22.74
C THR A 148 4.46 14.85 22.06
N ARG A 149 3.47 14.66 21.20
CA ARG A 149 2.73 15.73 20.51
C ARG A 149 1.45 16.07 21.26
N ASP A 150 1.14 17.35 21.35
CA ASP A 150 -0.16 17.78 21.89
C ASP A 150 -1.23 17.57 20.82
N VAL A 151 -2.24 16.76 21.14
CA VAL A 151 -3.26 16.35 20.18
C VAL A 151 -4.07 17.55 19.70
N GLU A 152 -4.49 18.43 20.60
CA GLU A 152 -5.37 19.55 20.25
C GLU A 152 -4.63 20.60 19.41
N VAL A 153 -3.35 20.85 19.74
CA VAL A 153 -2.50 21.75 18.95
C VAL A 153 -2.29 21.23 17.53
N GLU A 154 -1.97 19.95 17.38
CA GLU A 154 -1.75 19.33 16.07
C GLU A 154 -3.04 19.25 15.25
N LEU A 155 -4.20 19.05 15.88
CA LEU A 155 -5.51 19.09 15.21
C LEU A 155 -5.84 20.48 14.65
N VAL A 156 -5.56 21.54 15.42
CA VAL A 156 -5.73 22.92 14.94
C VAL A 156 -4.83 23.16 13.74
N ALA A 157 -3.54 22.84 13.84
CA ALA A 157 -2.58 23.03 12.75
C ALA A 157 -2.96 22.22 11.50
N TRP A 158 -3.45 20.99 11.67
CA TRP A 158 -3.94 20.17 10.56
C TRP A 158 -5.16 20.77 9.86
N ARG A 159 -6.14 21.29 10.63
CA ARG A 159 -7.32 21.98 10.06
C ARG A 159 -6.91 23.22 9.27
N GLU A 160 -6.00 24.04 9.82
CA GLU A 160 -5.49 25.23 9.16
C GLU A 160 -4.78 24.88 7.82
N ARG A 161 -3.90 23.88 7.82
CA ARG A 161 -3.24 23.39 6.59
C ARG A 161 -4.25 22.90 5.55
N ARG A 162 -5.32 22.22 5.99
CA ARG A 162 -6.38 21.73 5.12
C ARG A 162 -7.19 22.87 4.50
N GLU A 163 -7.57 23.86 5.30
CA GLU A 163 -8.27 25.04 4.80
C GLU A 163 -7.42 25.84 3.81
N GLN A 164 -6.14 26.03 4.11
CA GLN A 164 -5.21 26.72 3.22
C GLN A 164 -5.12 26.01 1.86
N ARG A 165 -4.94 24.68 1.86
CA ARG A 165 -4.95 23.87 0.62
C ARG A 165 -6.27 23.96 -0.13
N ALA A 166 -7.40 24.02 0.58
CA ALA A 166 -8.71 24.16 -0.05
C ALA A 166 -8.87 25.54 -0.72
N ARG A 167 -8.41 26.62 -0.06
CA ARG A 167 -8.39 27.98 -0.60
C ARG A 167 -7.49 28.09 -1.84
N GLU A 168 -6.29 27.51 -1.78
CA GLU A 168 -5.36 27.46 -2.93
C GLU A 168 -5.96 26.71 -4.11
N ARG A 169 -6.59 25.55 -3.87
CA ARG A 169 -7.30 24.80 -4.92
C ARG A 169 -8.46 25.61 -5.50
N ALA A 170 -9.25 26.29 -4.68
CA ALA A 170 -10.33 27.14 -5.15
C ALA A 170 -9.82 28.33 -5.97
N ALA A 171 -8.67 28.92 -5.59
CA ALA A 171 -8.04 30.00 -6.34
C ALA A 171 -7.41 29.52 -7.67
N ALA A 172 -6.90 28.29 -7.72
CA ALA A 172 -6.35 27.69 -8.94
C ALA A 172 -7.45 27.31 -9.95
N VAL A 173 -8.68 27.08 -9.50
CA VAL A 173 -9.86 26.92 -10.36
C VAL A 173 -10.36 28.32 -10.71
N GLU A 174 -9.72 28.97 -11.69
CA GLU A 174 -10.21 30.23 -12.26
C GLU A 174 -11.64 30.00 -12.81
N PRO A 175 -12.64 30.83 -12.48
CA PRO A 175 -13.99 30.64 -12.98
C PRO A 175 -14.01 30.87 -14.49
N GLU A 176 -14.26 29.81 -15.29
CA GLU A 176 -14.56 29.99 -16.72
C GLU A 176 -15.69 31.03 -16.86
N PRO A 177 -15.52 32.06 -17.70
CA PRO A 177 -16.53 33.10 -17.84
C PRO A 177 -17.85 32.46 -18.29
N PRO A 178 -18.99 32.87 -17.69
CA PRO A 178 -20.27 32.24 -17.99
C PRO A 178 -20.56 32.37 -19.49
N ARG A 179 -20.65 31.21 -20.16
CA ARG A 179 -20.98 31.12 -21.58
C ARG A 179 -22.34 31.79 -21.79
N ARG A 180 -22.32 33.01 -22.34
CA ARG A 180 -23.52 33.82 -22.63
C ARG A 180 -24.49 33.00 -23.48
N SER A 181 -25.60 32.57 -22.89
CA SER A 181 -26.62 31.81 -23.60
C SER A 181 -27.35 32.73 -24.59
N TRP A 182 -27.21 32.40 -25.87
CA TRP A 182 -27.71 33.16 -27.01
C TRP A 182 -29.24 33.02 -27.24
N PHE A 183 -29.98 32.55 -26.23
CA PHE A 183 -31.39 32.16 -26.35
C PHE A 183 -32.39 33.22 -25.89
N ARG A 184 -32.03 34.51 -25.91
CA ARG A 184 -32.97 35.60 -25.64
C ARG A 184 -33.07 36.59 -26.80
N ARG A 185 -33.47 36.11 -27.98
CA ARG A 185 -33.96 36.98 -29.06
C ARG A 185 -34.83 36.22 -30.08
N ARG A 186 -36.04 35.77 -29.70
CA ARG A 186 -37.19 35.64 -30.64
C ARG A 186 -38.52 35.25 -29.98
N SER A 187 -39.15 36.12 -29.19
CA SER A 187 -40.61 36.06 -28.97
C SER A 187 -41.10 37.33 -28.27
N GLY A 188 -41.30 38.38 -29.07
CA GLY A 188 -41.80 39.67 -28.59
C GLY A 188 -41.93 40.60 -29.77
N ARG A 189 -42.83 40.28 -30.69
CA ARG A 189 -43.38 41.25 -31.64
C ARG A 189 -44.89 41.24 -31.43
N GLU A 190 -45.32 42.26 -30.71
CA GLU A 190 -46.70 42.65 -30.48
C GLU A 190 -47.32 42.99 -31.85
N ASP A 191 -48.43 42.37 -32.19
CA ASP A 191 -49.34 42.84 -33.23
C ASP A 191 -50.32 43.82 -32.56
N THR A 192 -50.11 45.11 -32.83
CA THR A 192 -51.04 46.20 -32.48
C THR A 192 -52.10 46.30 -33.57
N PRO A 193 -53.41 46.35 -33.25
CA PRO A 193 -54.43 46.65 -34.24
C PRO A 193 -54.43 48.16 -34.53
N ARG A 194 -54.30 48.52 -35.81
CA ARG A 194 -54.47 49.89 -36.32
C ARG A 194 -55.92 50.06 -36.75
N GLY A 195 -56.62 50.99 -36.11
CA GLY A 195 -57.97 51.40 -36.50
C GLY A 195 -57.98 52.39 -37.67
N GLU A 196 -59.23 52.69 -38.09
CA GLU A 196 -59.68 53.82 -38.93
C GLU A 196 -59.38 53.69 -40.45
N ALA A 197 -60.24 54.06 -41.41
CA ALA A 197 -61.52 54.80 -41.47
C ALA A 197 -62.21 54.61 -42.85
N SER A 198 -63.44 55.14 -42.98
CA SER A 198 -64.07 55.75 -44.19
C SER A 198 -64.65 54.76 -45.23
N GLU A 199 -65.98 54.59 -45.30
CA GLU A 199 -66.97 55.32 -46.13
C GLU A 199 -67.12 54.82 -47.57
N ALA A 200 -68.38 54.86 -48.03
CA ALA A 200 -68.87 55.08 -49.39
C ALA A 200 -69.58 53.90 -50.10
N GLU A 201 -70.89 54.16 -50.31
CA GLU A 201 -71.71 53.89 -51.51
C GLU A 201 -72.07 52.45 -51.92
N GLY A 202 -73.39 52.25 -52.11
CA GLY A 202 -73.98 51.13 -52.86
C GLY A 202 -75.31 50.67 -52.33
#